data_AF-A0AA96Z8Z5-F1
#
_entry.id   AF-A0AA96Z8Z5-F1
#
_cell.length_a   1.000
_cell.length_b   1.000
_cell.length_c   1.000
_cell.angle_alpha   90.00
_cell.angle_beta   90.00
_cell.angle_gamma   90.00
#
_symmetry.space_group_name_H-M   'P 1'
#
loop_
_entity.id
_entity.type
_entity.pdbx_description
1 polymer ?
#
loop_
_entity_poly.entity_id
_entity_poly.type
_entity_poly.pdbx_seq_one_letter_code
_entity_poly.pdbx_strand_id
1 'polypeptide(L)'
;MKKNKIMETNNYSEKYLVAQKKVEELKQFYKHLSVYILVNLFFIARRIYKDIKLGDSFKEAFFDIDNYRFFLWWGIILVLHGVKVYSKQNLFSKNWEERKIKEYMDEK
;
A
#
# COMPACT_ATOMS: atom_id res chain seq x y z
N MET A 1 5.84 43.39 8.94
CA MET A 1 6.68 42.63 7.98
C MET A 1 7.29 41.34 8.55
N LYS A 2 7.98 41.34 9.71
CA LYS A 2 8.58 40.11 10.30
C LYS A 2 7.58 38.95 10.54
N LYS A 3 6.35 39.24 10.99
CA LYS A 3 5.32 38.22 11.28
C LYS A 3 4.87 37.42 10.04
N ASN A 4 4.77 38.08 8.88
CA ASN A 4 4.41 37.40 7.62
C ASN A 4 5.54 36.48 7.13
N LYS A 5 6.80 36.90 7.29
CA LYS A 5 7.96 36.09 6.91
C LYS A 5 8.09 34.82 7.78
N ILE A 6 7.73 34.90 9.07
CA ILE A 6 7.69 33.75 9.99
C ILE A 6 6.52 32.81 9.63
N MET A 7 5.34 33.36 9.29
CA MET A 7 4.20 32.55 8.86
C MET A 7 4.46 31.83 7.52
N GLU A 8 5.10 32.50 6.56
CA GLU A 8 5.46 31.90 5.27
C GLU A 8 6.50 30.79 5.40
N THR A 9 7.53 30.97 6.24
CA THR A 9 8.55 29.94 6.50
C THR A 9 7.98 28.72 7.24
N ASN A 10 7.07 28.92 8.19
CA ASN A 10 6.34 27.84 8.85
C ASN A 10 5.43 27.07 7.87
N ASN A 11 4.72 27.77 6.99
CA ASN A 11 3.87 27.13 5.97
C ASN A 11 4.69 26.32 4.95
N TYR A 12 5.85 26.83 4.54
CA TYR A 12 6.73 26.14 3.60
C TYR A 12 7.34 24.87 4.20
N SER A 13 7.79 24.93 5.45
CA SER A 13 8.31 23.75 6.17
C SER A 13 7.23 22.70 6.42
N GLU A 14 6.00 23.09 6.75
CA GLU A 14 4.88 22.16 6.91
C GLU A 14 4.52 21.43 5.60
N LYS A 15 4.42 22.16 4.47
CA LYS A 15 4.20 21.57 3.15
C LYS A 15 5.32 20.62 2.75
N TYR A 16 6.57 20.98 3.05
CA TYR A 16 7.74 20.15 2.80
C TYR A 16 7.68 18.83 3.60
N LEU A 17 7.34 18.90 4.89
CA LEU A 17 7.21 17.71 5.75
C LEU A 17 6.09 16.77 5.26
N VAL A 18 4.94 17.32 4.84
CA VAL A 18 3.84 16.52 4.26
C VAL A 18 4.27 15.84 2.97
N ALA A 19 5.00 16.54 2.10
CA ALA A 19 5.53 15.97 0.87
C ALA A 19 6.58 14.87 1.15
N GLN A 20 7.47 15.09 2.11
CA GLN A 20 8.49 14.12 2.52
C GLN A 20 7.85 12.84 3.06
N LYS A 21 6.84 12.96 3.94
CA LYS A 21 6.10 11.81 4.47
C LYS A 21 5.45 10.98 3.37
N LYS A 22 4.83 11.65 2.37
CA LYS A 22 4.26 10.97 1.21
C LYS A 22 5.29 10.19 0.39
N VAL A 23 6.47 10.76 0.18
CA VAL A 23 7.56 10.09 -0.55
C VAL A 23 8.02 8.85 0.21
N GLU A 24 8.11 8.92 1.53
CA GLU A 24 8.49 7.79 2.38
C GLU A 24 7.44 6.66 2.36
N GLU A 25 6.15 7.01 2.45
CA GLU A 25 5.03 6.06 2.33
C GLU A 25 5.02 5.37 0.95
N LEU A 26 5.25 6.12 -0.14
CA LEU A 26 5.40 5.58 -1.49
C LEU A 26 6.59 4.62 -1.57
N LYS A 27 7.75 5.00 -1.04
CA LYS A 27 8.95 4.14 -1.04
C LYS A 27 8.70 2.83 -0.29
N GLN A 28 7.99 2.89 0.84
CA GLN A 28 7.64 1.70 1.62
C GLN A 28 6.63 0.82 0.86
N PHE A 29 5.63 1.41 0.21
CA PHE A 29 4.71 0.68 -0.66
C PHE A 29 5.43 -0.03 -1.81
N TYR A 30 6.31 0.67 -2.54
CA TYR A 30 7.08 0.07 -3.63
C TYR A 30 7.99 -1.05 -3.15
N LYS A 31 8.65 -0.90 -1.98
CA LYS A 31 9.44 -1.98 -1.40
C LYS A 31 8.58 -3.23 -1.15
N HIS A 32 7.38 -3.05 -0.57
CA HIS A 32 6.46 -4.17 -0.33
C HIS A 32 5.97 -4.78 -1.65
N LEU A 33 5.56 -3.96 -2.62
CA LEU A 33 5.14 -4.41 -3.95
C LEU A 33 6.23 -5.19 -4.68
N SER A 34 7.48 -4.70 -4.65
CA SER A 34 8.61 -5.39 -5.28
C SER A 34 8.88 -6.75 -4.63
N VAL A 35 8.91 -6.81 -3.30
CA VAL A 35 9.09 -8.08 -2.58
C VAL A 35 7.94 -9.03 -2.88
N TYR A 36 6.71 -8.54 -2.88
CA TYR A 36 5.53 -9.31 -3.26
C TYR A 36 5.71 -9.92 -4.66
N ILE A 37 5.98 -9.12 -5.69
CA ILE A 37 6.14 -9.62 -7.06
C ILE A 37 7.24 -10.68 -7.16
N LEU A 38 8.42 -10.42 -6.59
CA LEU A 38 9.56 -11.35 -6.68
C LEU A 38 9.28 -12.69 -6.00
N VAL A 39 8.73 -12.64 -4.78
CA VAL A 39 8.40 -13.86 -4.01
C VAL A 39 7.31 -14.66 -4.74
N ASN A 40 6.27 -13.99 -5.22
CA ASN A 40 5.17 -14.64 -5.95
C ASN A 40 5.66 -15.32 -7.23
N LEU A 41 6.46 -14.61 -8.04
CA LEU A 41 7.06 -15.17 -9.26
C LEU A 41 7.89 -16.42 -8.96
N PHE A 42 8.73 -16.37 -7.92
CA PHE A 42 9.55 -17.52 -7.52
C PHE A 42 8.70 -18.73 -7.15
N PHE A 43 7.66 -18.55 -6.33
CA PHE A 43 6.81 -19.65 -5.89
C PHE A 43 5.95 -20.22 -7.02
N ILE A 44 5.37 -19.36 -7.87
CA ILE A 44 4.59 -19.79 -9.03
C ILE A 44 5.47 -20.60 -9.99
N ALA A 45 6.67 -20.08 -10.31
CA ALA A 45 7.62 -20.80 -11.17
C ALA A 45 8.02 -22.15 -10.59
N ARG A 46 8.30 -22.22 -9.27
CA ARG A 46 8.61 -23.47 -8.58
C ARG A 46 7.46 -24.47 -8.63
N ARG A 47 6.22 -24.02 -8.45
CA ARG A 47 5.03 -24.87 -8.48
C ARG A 47 4.79 -25.43 -9.88
N ILE A 48 4.76 -24.57 -10.89
CA ILE A 48 4.63 -24.98 -12.30
C ILE A 48 5.71 -25.99 -12.68
N TYR A 49 6.97 -25.74 -12.29
CA TYR A 49 8.06 -26.69 -12.54
C TYR A 49 7.82 -28.06 -11.90
N LYS A 50 7.30 -28.09 -10.67
CA LYS A 50 6.98 -29.32 -9.95
C LYS A 50 5.84 -30.08 -10.65
N ASP A 51 4.81 -29.39 -11.10
CA ASP A 51 3.64 -29.99 -11.73
C ASP A 51 4.01 -30.59 -13.10
N ILE A 52 4.84 -29.88 -13.88
CA ILE A 52 5.43 -30.41 -15.13
C ILE A 52 6.25 -31.68 -14.85
N LYS A 53 7.02 -31.71 -13.75
CA LYS A 53 7.77 -32.91 -13.36
C LYS A 53 6.88 -34.08 -12.94
N LEU A 54 5.65 -33.82 -12.47
CA LEU A 54 4.69 -34.83 -12.06
C LEU A 54 3.89 -35.41 -13.23
N GLY A 55 4.02 -34.82 -14.43
CA GLY A 55 3.44 -35.32 -15.67
C GLY A 55 2.51 -34.33 -16.38
N ASP A 56 2.25 -33.17 -15.78
CA ASP A 56 1.36 -32.17 -16.37
C ASP A 56 2.01 -31.50 -17.57
N SER A 57 1.20 -31.16 -18.56
CA SER A 57 1.65 -30.27 -19.63
C SER A 57 1.86 -28.84 -19.09
N PHE A 58 2.70 -28.06 -19.77
CA PHE A 58 2.91 -26.66 -19.40
C PHE A 58 1.59 -25.86 -19.31
N LYS A 59 0.64 -26.14 -20.21
CA LYS A 59 -0.65 -25.45 -20.20
C LYS A 59 -1.48 -25.81 -18.96
N GLU A 60 -1.54 -27.08 -18.58
CA GLU A 60 -2.26 -27.52 -17.38
C GLU A 60 -1.66 -26.89 -16.13
N ALA A 61 -0.34 -27.02 -15.94
CA ALA A 61 0.35 -26.45 -14.79
C ALA A 61 0.23 -24.91 -14.71
N PHE A 62 0.25 -24.21 -15.86
CA PHE A 62 0.13 -22.75 -15.89
C PHE A 62 -1.30 -22.25 -15.65
N PHE A 63 -2.33 -22.96 -16.14
CA PHE A 63 -3.73 -22.54 -15.96
C PHE A 63 -4.39 -23.10 -14.70
N ASP A 64 -3.70 -23.93 -13.92
CA ASP A 64 -4.19 -24.41 -12.63
C ASP A 64 -4.34 -23.24 -11.64
N ILE A 65 -5.57 -22.99 -11.21
CA ILE A 65 -5.92 -21.89 -10.30
C ILE A 65 -5.36 -22.09 -8.90
N ASP A 66 -5.10 -23.35 -8.50
CA ASP A 66 -4.55 -23.67 -7.19
C ASP A 66 -3.11 -23.18 -7.03
N ASN A 67 -2.39 -22.99 -8.16
CA ASN A 67 -1.07 -22.38 -8.19
C ASN A 67 -1.09 -20.90 -7.79
N TYR A 68 -2.23 -20.21 -7.91
CA TYR A 68 -2.37 -18.78 -7.65
C TYR A 68 -3.20 -18.46 -6.40
N ARG A 69 -4.07 -19.37 -5.96
CA ARG A 69 -5.08 -19.12 -4.91
C ARG A 69 -4.52 -18.61 -3.59
N PHE A 70 -3.37 -19.12 -3.16
CA PHE A 70 -2.70 -18.69 -1.92
C PHE A 70 -2.27 -17.22 -1.98
N PHE A 71 -1.89 -16.75 -3.17
CA PHE A 71 -1.32 -15.42 -3.39
C PHE A 71 -2.39 -14.33 -3.54
N LEU A 72 -3.59 -14.70 -3.99
CA LEU A 72 -4.71 -13.76 -4.16
C LEU A 72 -5.06 -13.02 -2.87
N TRP A 73 -5.06 -13.72 -1.72
CA TRP A 73 -5.34 -13.10 -0.41
C TRP A 73 -4.33 -12.02 -0.02
N TRP A 74 -3.05 -12.26 -0.30
CA TRP A 74 -1.99 -11.28 -0.05
C TRP A 74 -2.07 -10.11 -1.04
N GLY A 75 -2.53 -10.36 -2.27
CA GLY A 75 -2.84 -9.33 -3.25
C GLY A 75 -3.88 -8.33 -2.75
N ILE A 76 -4.91 -8.79 -2.03
CA ILE A 76 -5.93 -7.90 -1.44
C ILE A 76 -5.30 -6.92 -0.43
N ILE A 77 -4.42 -7.40 0.45
CA ILE A 77 -3.73 -6.56 1.43
C ILE A 77 -2.86 -5.50 0.71
N LEU A 78 -2.18 -5.90 -0.36
CA LEU A 78 -1.36 -5.00 -1.16
C LEU A 78 -2.20 -3.92 -1.85
N VAL A 79 -3.36 -4.28 -2.39
CA VAL A 79 -4.31 -3.33 -2.99
C VAL A 79 -4.80 -2.33 -1.95
N LEU A 80 -5.21 -2.80 -0.76
CA LEU A 80 -5.63 -1.90 0.33
C LEU A 80 -4.50 -0.95 0.75
N HIS A 81 -3.26 -1.44 0.81
CA HIS A 81 -2.10 -0.59 1.10
C HIS A 81 -1.87 0.45 0.00
N GLY A 82 -2.01 0.06 -1.27
CA GLY A 82 -1.93 0.98 -2.41
C GLY A 82 -3.00 2.06 -2.35
N VAL A 83 -4.26 1.68 -2.11
CA VAL A 83 -5.36 2.64 -1.93
C VAL A 83 -5.03 3.63 -0.80
N LYS A 84 -4.50 3.16 0.33
CA LYS A 84 -4.09 4.03 1.44
C LYS A 84 -3.01 5.04 1.03
N VAL A 85 -1.98 4.62 0.29
CA VAL A 85 -0.84 5.47 -0.08
C VAL A 85 -1.18 6.45 -1.21
N TYR A 86 -1.99 6.04 -2.19
CA TYR A 86 -2.36 6.90 -3.33
C TYR A 86 -3.58 7.79 -3.06
N SER A 87 -4.38 7.50 -2.03
CA SER A 87 -5.54 8.33 -1.72
C SER A 87 -5.11 9.72 -1.24
N LYS A 88 -5.53 10.75 -2.00
CA LYS A 88 -5.14 12.15 -1.77
C LYS A 88 -5.72 12.72 -0.46
N GLN A 89 -6.81 12.14 0.01
CA GLN A 89 -7.41 12.32 1.32
C GLN A 89 -7.26 10.97 2.03
N ASN A 90 -6.84 10.95 3.29
CA ASN A 90 -7.16 9.82 4.16
C ASN A 90 -8.70 9.75 4.24
N LEU A 91 -9.36 9.13 3.26
CA LEU A 91 -10.82 9.12 3.09
C LEU A 91 -11.50 8.66 4.37
N PHE A 92 -10.82 7.78 5.13
CA PHE A 92 -11.26 7.33 6.44
C PHE A 92 -10.66 8.11 7.61
N SER A 93 -9.38 8.50 7.62
CA SER A 93 -8.81 9.07 8.86
C SER A 93 -9.28 10.49 9.13
N LYS A 94 -9.36 11.38 8.15
CA LYS A 94 -9.56 12.81 8.45
C LYS A 94 -10.98 13.11 8.94
N ASN A 95 -11.98 12.55 8.26
CA ASN A 95 -13.38 12.66 8.68
C ASN A 95 -13.66 11.90 9.99
N TRP A 96 -12.98 10.77 10.21
CA TRP A 96 -13.11 10.01 11.46
C TRP A 96 -12.45 10.72 12.64
N GLU A 97 -11.25 11.30 12.44
CA GLU A 97 -10.56 12.12 13.43
C GLU A 97 -11.38 13.36 13.78
N GLU A 98 -11.87 14.10 12.78
CA GLU A 98 -12.73 15.27 13.00
C GLU A 98 -14.02 14.90 13.76
N ARG A 99 -14.65 13.76 13.44
CA ARG A 99 -15.84 13.28 14.16
C ARG A 99 -15.51 12.89 15.61
N LYS A 100 -14.39 12.22 15.84
CA LYS A 100 -13.97 11.82 17.19
C LYS A 100 -13.59 13.01 18.05
N ILE A 101 -12.89 14.01 17.49
CA ILE A 101 -12.60 15.27 18.19
C ILE A 101 -13.89 15.97 18.59
N LYS A 102 -14.90 15.98 17.71
CA LYS A 102 -16.20 16.57 17.99
C LYS A 102 -16.95 15.83 19.10
N GLU A 103 -16.97 14.49 19.07
CA GLU A 103 -17.54 13.67 20.16
C GLU A 103 -16.89 13.98 21.52
N TYR A 104 -15.56 14.09 21.60
CA TYR A 104 -14.87 14.45 22.84
C TYR A 104 -15.09 15.91 23.30
N MET A 105 -15.45 16.82 22.40
CA MET A 105 -15.79 18.20 22.76
C MET A 105 -17.24 18.35 23.20
N ASP A 106 -18.16 17.54 22.66
CA ASP A 106 -19.58 17.54 23.01
C ASP A 106 -19.84 16.71 24.31
N GLU A 107 -18.96 15.78 24.68
CA GLU A 107 -19.01 15.04 25.97
C GLU A 107 -18.52 15.86 27.19
N LYS A 108 -18.30 17.17 27.03
CA LYS A 108 -17.81 18.07 28.10
C LYS A 108 -18.71 19.28 28.29
#